data_AF-A0A6S8XAR3-F1
#
_entry.id   AF-A0A6S8XAR3-F1
#
_cell.length_a   1.000
_cell.length_b   1.000
_cell.length_c   1.000
_cell.angle_alpha   90.00
_cell.angle_beta   90.00
_cell.angle_gamma   90.00
#
_symmetry.space_group_name_H-M   'P 1'
#
loop_
_entity.id
_entity.type
_entity.pdbx_description
1 polymer ?
#
loop_
_entity_poly.entity_id
_entity_poly.type
_entity_poly.pdbx_seq_one_letter_code
_entity_poly.pdbx_strand_id
1 'polypeptide(L)'
;MKVPSSASTSPSMIVFDKDGTLGNCTQSLYVWVERMADSIVTELIKNGMRNQSHKEHLLSIFYSAVGFDSANNKLVDSSECILSSGTWQQVLEVTISCIRDYIPNAHEKVTHWHETMGDIHAKDEPLVSNLEALMNCLKAQGFTIAICTSDDRKATNFCMKNWNIAHLVDVSVLQ
;
A
#
# COMPACT_ATOMS: atom_id res chain seq x y z
N MET A 1 -14.67 43.20 33.75
CA MET A 1 -13.81 42.13 33.23
C MET A 1 -14.58 41.35 32.18
N LYS A 2 -14.20 41.40 30.90
CA LYS A 2 -14.71 40.51 29.86
C LYS A 2 -14.02 39.16 30.05
N VAL A 3 -14.79 38.11 30.35
CA VAL A 3 -14.30 36.73 30.31
C VAL A 3 -13.93 36.43 28.86
N PRO A 4 -12.72 35.95 28.54
CA PRO A 4 -12.40 35.52 27.19
C PRO A 4 -13.31 34.34 26.85
N SER A 5 -14.07 34.43 25.77
CA SER A 5 -14.76 33.26 25.22
C SER A 5 -13.69 32.23 24.88
N SER A 6 -13.71 31.08 25.56
CA SER A 6 -12.90 29.93 25.19
C SER A 6 -13.16 29.63 23.72
N ALA A 7 -12.19 29.90 22.85
CA ALA A 7 -12.23 29.41 21.49
C ALA A 7 -12.36 27.90 21.60
N SER A 8 -13.53 27.38 21.23
CA SER A 8 -13.77 25.96 21.11
C SER A 8 -12.80 25.46 20.06
N THR A 9 -11.67 24.88 20.48
CA THR A 9 -10.78 24.12 19.59
C THR A 9 -11.42 22.76 19.34
N SER A 10 -12.63 22.76 18.78
CA SER A 10 -13.24 21.54 18.26
C SER A 10 -12.45 21.16 17.01
N PRO A 11 -11.96 19.90 16.91
CA PRO A 11 -11.29 19.46 15.69
C PRO A 11 -12.21 19.69 14.50
N SER A 12 -11.72 20.39 13.49
CA SER A 12 -12.48 20.74 12.28
C SER A 12 -12.16 19.83 11.09
N MET A 13 -11.21 18.90 11.27
CA MET A 13 -10.73 18.01 10.23
C MET A 13 -10.42 16.63 10.78
N ILE A 14 -10.77 15.60 10.02
CA ILE A 14 -10.37 14.21 10.23
C ILE A 14 -9.53 13.79 9.04
N VAL A 15 -8.34 13.26 9.31
CA VAL A 15 -7.46 12.67 8.30
C VAL A 15 -7.53 11.17 8.43
N PHE A 16 -8.01 10.50 7.40
CA PHE A 16 -8.00 9.06 7.31
C PHE A 16 -6.76 8.58 6.57
N ASP A 17 -6.09 7.56 7.11
CA ASP A 17 -5.19 6.75 6.31
C ASP A 17 -6.01 5.83 5.40
N LYS A 18 -5.72 5.79 4.09
CA LYS A 18 -6.49 4.98 3.14
C LYS A 18 -6.42 3.50 3.52
N ASP A 19 -5.21 2.94 3.56
CA ASP A 19 -5.01 1.49 3.57
C ASP A 19 -4.98 0.89 4.98
N GLY A 20 -4.74 1.71 6.01
CA GLY A 20 -4.84 1.32 7.41
C GLY A 20 -6.15 1.71 8.10
N THR A 21 -7.00 2.56 7.49
CA THR A 21 -8.28 2.97 8.11
C THR A 21 -9.52 2.77 7.22
N LEU A 22 -9.42 2.94 5.90
CA LEU A 22 -10.59 2.94 5.01
C LEU A 22 -10.73 1.71 4.13
N GLY A 23 -9.63 1.23 3.55
CA GLY A 23 -9.60 0.13 2.58
C GLY A 23 -8.93 -1.12 3.14
N ASN A 24 -9.43 -2.28 2.72
CA ASN A 24 -8.75 -3.54 2.95
C ASN A 24 -7.80 -3.84 1.78
N CYS A 25 -6.54 -3.45 1.92
CA CYS A 25 -5.50 -3.62 0.90
C CYS A 25 -4.85 -5.02 0.90
N THR A 26 -5.22 -5.92 1.82
CA THR A 26 -4.55 -7.22 2.03
C THR A 26 -4.41 -8.01 0.73
N GLN A 27 -5.50 -8.10 -0.05
CA GLN A 27 -5.49 -8.85 -1.30
C GLN A 27 -4.56 -8.22 -2.35
N SER A 28 -4.51 -6.89 -2.41
CA SER A 28 -3.64 -6.15 -3.32
C SER A 28 -2.17 -6.36 -2.98
N LEU A 29 -1.82 -6.34 -1.69
CA LEU A 29 -0.47 -6.65 -1.21
C LEU A 29 -0.05 -8.09 -1.55
N TYR A 30 -0.97 -9.07 -1.45
CA TYR A 30 -0.72 -10.45 -1.90
C TYR A 30 -0.45 -10.53 -3.41
N VAL A 31 -1.28 -9.86 -4.21
CA VAL A 31 -1.08 -9.83 -5.67
C VAL A 31 0.26 -9.19 -6.01
N TRP A 32 0.66 -8.13 -5.30
CA TRP A 32 1.95 -7.46 -5.52
C TRP A 32 3.12 -8.42 -5.26
N VAL A 33 3.13 -9.08 -4.09
CA VAL A 33 4.27 -9.93 -3.70
C VAL A 33 4.41 -11.16 -4.60
N GLU A 34 3.30 -11.77 -5.01
CA GLU A 34 3.30 -12.89 -5.96
C GLU A 34 3.85 -12.47 -7.33
N ARG A 35 3.36 -11.36 -7.88
CA ARG A 35 3.82 -10.86 -9.19
C ARG A 35 5.27 -10.40 -9.18
N MET A 36 5.72 -9.81 -8.08
CA MET A 36 7.11 -9.43 -7.90
C MET A 36 8.00 -10.67 -7.84
N ALA A 37 7.61 -11.68 -7.07
CA ALA A 37 8.32 -12.96 -7.01
C ALA A 37 8.41 -13.64 -8.39
N ASP A 38 7.31 -13.67 -9.16
CA ASP A 38 7.30 -14.20 -10.52
C ASP A 38 8.25 -13.44 -11.45
N SER A 39 8.31 -12.12 -11.31
CA SER A 39 9.21 -11.26 -12.09
C SER A 39 10.68 -11.53 -11.75
N ILE A 40 11.00 -11.67 -10.46
CA ILE A 40 12.33 -12.06 -9.98
C ILE A 40 12.72 -13.41 -10.56
N VAL A 41 11.87 -14.44 -10.43
CA VAL A 41 12.15 -15.80 -10.94
C VAL A 41 12.36 -15.79 -12.45
N THR A 42 11.49 -15.10 -13.18
CA THR A 42 11.59 -14.98 -14.64
C THR A 42 12.93 -14.37 -15.05
N GLU A 43 13.37 -13.34 -14.34
CA GLU A 43 14.62 -12.66 -14.62
C GLU A 43 15.85 -13.49 -14.26
N LEU A 44 15.83 -14.21 -13.13
CA LEU A 44 16.88 -15.16 -12.78
C LEU A 44 17.06 -16.25 -13.85
N ILE A 45 15.95 -16.79 -14.37
CA ILE A 45 15.98 -17.79 -15.44
C ILE A 45 16.58 -17.21 -16.72
N LYS A 46 16.21 -15.98 -17.09
CA LYS A 46 16.78 -15.26 -18.25
C LYS A 46 18.30 -15.06 -18.11
N ASN A 47 18.77 -14.77 -16.90
CA ASN A 47 20.19 -14.62 -16.57
C ASN A 47 20.93 -15.96 -16.38
N GLY A 48 20.30 -17.09 -16.71
CA GLY A 48 20.94 -18.41 -16.73
C GLY A 48 20.93 -19.15 -15.39
N MET A 49 20.26 -18.62 -14.35
CA MET A 49 20.12 -19.32 -13.07
C MET A 49 19.11 -20.48 -13.20
N ARG A 50 19.63 -21.70 -13.33
CA ARG A 50 18.81 -22.92 -13.45
C ARG A 50 18.65 -23.68 -12.14
N ASN A 51 19.48 -23.41 -11.13
CA ASN A 51 19.42 -24.11 -9.85
C ASN A 51 18.15 -23.69 -9.08
N GLN A 52 17.29 -24.66 -8.79
CA GLN A 52 16.03 -24.45 -8.08
C GLN A 52 16.24 -23.96 -6.65
N SER A 53 17.17 -24.56 -5.91
CA SER A 53 17.46 -24.19 -4.52
C SER A 53 17.99 -22.76 -4.38
N HIS A 54 18.75 -22.27 -5.37
CA HIS A 54 19.19 -20.86 -5.36
C HIS A 54 18.03 -19.88 -5.56
N LYS A 55 17.09 -20.21 -6.46
CA LYS A 55 15.88 -19.38 -6.66
C LYS A 55 15.01 -19.37 -5.41
N GLU A 56 14.80 -20.53 -4.80
CA GLU A 56 14.04 -20.66 -3.55
C GLU A 56 14.68 -19.90 -2.39
N HIS A 57 16.01 -19.96 -2.27
CA HIS A 57 16.74 -19.19 -1.27
C HIS A 57 16.57 -17.68 -1.47
N LEU A 58 16.70 -17.18 -2.71
CA LEU A 58 16.52 -15.77 -2.99
C LEU A 58 15.09 -15.31 -2.73
N LEU A 59 14.09 -16.11 -3.11
CA LEU A 59 12.70 -15.83 -2.81
C LEU A 59 12.44 -15.81 -1.30
N SER A 60 13.06 -16.71 -0.53
CA SER A 60 12.96 -16.69 0.93
C SER A 60 13.54 -15.40 1.53
N ILE A 61 14.67 -14.90 1.00
CA ILE A 61 15.24 -13.62 1.41
C ILE A 61 14.27 -12.48 1.07
N PHE A 62 13.75 -12.45 -0.16
CA PHE A 62 12.80 -11.44 -0.60
C PHE A 62 11.54 -11.42 0.28
N TYR A 63 10.87 -12.57 0.45
CA TYR A 63 9.67 -12.69 1.26
C TYR A 63 9.91 -12.26 2.71
N SER A 64 11.02 -12.71 3.31
CA SER A 64 11.38 -12.30 4.67
C SER A 64 11.62 -10.79 4.76
N ALA A 65 12.27 -10.18 3.76
CA ALA A 65 12.62 -8.78 3.78
C ALA A 65 11.40 -7.86 3.59
N VAL A 66 10.42 -8.27 2.78
CA VAL A 66 9.18 -7.51 2.60
C VAL A 66 8.14 -7.78 3.69
N GLY A 67 8.33 -8.81 4.53
CA GLY A 67 7.38 -9.17 5.59
C GLY A 67 6.26 -10.09 5.12
N PHE A 68 6.54 -11.00 4.18
CA PHE A 68 5.60 -11.99 3.71
C PHE A 68 6.00 -13.41 4.19
N ASP A 69 5.06 -14.10 4.84
CA ASP A 69 5.20 -15.50 5.21
C ASP A 69 4.63 -16.38 4.09
N SER A 70 5.53 -16.83 3.20
CA SER A 70 5.16 -17.66 2.06
C SER A 70 4.68 -19.07 2.46
N ALA A 71 5.02 -19.56 3.66
CA ALA A 71 4.60 -20.88 4.10
C ALA A 71 3.12 -20.89 4.50
N ASN A 72 2.65 -19.79 5.10
CA ASN A 72 1.26 -19.63 5.52
C ASN A 72 0.44 -18.70 4.61
N ASN A 73 1.05 -18.21 3.52
CA ASN A 73 0.45 -17.27 2.57
C ASN A 73 -0.18 -16.05 3.26
N LYS A 74 0.61 -15.37 4.11
CA LYS A 74 0.12 -14.25 4.92
C LYS A 74 1.15 -13.13 5.06
N LEU A 75 0.67 -11.90 5.26
CA LEU A 75 1.51 -10.81 5.74
C LEU A 75 1.93 -11.08 7.19
N VAL A 76 3.16 -10.73 7.53
CA VAL A 76 3.65 -10.83 8.90
C VAL A 76 2.95 -9.75 9.74
N ASP A 77 2.33 -10.16 10.84
CA ASP A 77 1.70 -9.26 11.80
C ASP A 77 2.76 -8.64 12.71
N SER A 78 3.58 -7.76 12.15
CA SER A 78 4.60 -7.01 12.88
C SER A 78 4.79 -5.62 12.28
N SER A 79 5.24 -4.67 13.09
CA SER A 79 5.63 -3.34 12.63
C SER A 79 6.77 -3.36 11.60
N GLU A 80 7.50 -4.47 11.52
CA GLU A 80 8.61 -4.68 10.60
C GLU A 80 8.15 -5.17 9.21
N CYS A 81 6.87 -5.48 9.04
CA CYS A 81 6.29 -5.83 7.74
C CYS A 81 6.21 -4.59 6.84
N ILE A 82 7.30 -4.30 6.15
CA ILE A 82 7.43 -3.11 5.30
C ILE A 82 6.43 -3.10 4.14
N LEU A 83 5.94 -4.28 3.70
CA LEU A 83 4.90 -4.37 2.67
C LEU A 83 3.56 -3.79 3.14
N SER A 84 3.25 -3.84 4.44
CA SER A 84 2.01 -3.26 4.99
C SER A 84 2.19 -1.93 5.71
N SER A 85 3.40 -1.59 6.14
CA SER A 85 3.67 -0.38 6.94
C SER A 85 4.57 0.64 6.25
N GLY A 86 5.28 0.25 5.20
CA GLY A 86 6.22 1.09 4.48
C GLY A 86 5.59 1.85 3.30
N THR A 87 6.29 2.87 2.84
CA THR A 87 6.03 3.50 1.54
C THR A 87 6.42 2.58 0.40
N TRP A 88 5.83 2.76 -0.79
CA TRP A 88 6.24 2.00 -1.97
C TRP A 88 7.73 2.14 -2.28
N GLN A 89 8.30 3.34 -2.10
CA GLN A 89 9.74 3.55 -2.28
C GLN A 89 10.56 2.62 -1.37
N GLN A 90 10.22 2.53 -0.09
CA GLN A 90 10.92 1.65 0.85
C GLN A 90 10.79 0.17 0.48
N VAL A 91 9.60 -0.26 0.06
CA VAL A 91 9.36 -1.64 -0.40
C VAL A 91 10.23 -1.97 -1.63
N LEU A 92 10.31 -1.05 -2.59
CA LEU A 92 11.14 -1.22 -3.80
C LEU A 92 12.63 -1.24 -3.45
N GLU A 93 13.11 -0.36 -2.57
CA GLU A 93 14.51 -0.31 -2.13
C GLU A 93 14.95 -1.60 -1.43
N VAL A 94 14.09 -2.16 -0.56
CA VAL A 94 14.33 -3.46 0.07
C VAL A 94 14.38 -4.57 -0.97
N THR A 95 13.43 -4.58 -1.91
CA THR A 95 13.38 -5.57 -2.99
C THR A 95 14.66 -5.53 -3.85
N ILE A 96 15.09 -4.33 -4.25
CA ILE A 96 16.33 -4.12 -5.03
C ILE A 96 17.54 -4.64 -4.25
N SER A 97 17.62 -4.35 -2.96
CA SER A 97 18.72 -4.78 -2.10
C SER A 97 18.81 -6.31 -2.01
N CYS A 98 17.68 -7.02 -2.02
CA CYS A 98 17.66 -8.49 -2.04
C CYS A 98 18.26 -9.08 -3.32
N ILE A 99 18.02 -8.46 -4.48
CA ILE A 99 18.30 -9.09 -5.79
C ILE A 99 19.49 -8.51 -6.55
N ARG A 100 20.03 -7.36 -6.15
CA ARG A 100 21.05 -6.60 -6.91
C ARG A 100 22.32 -7.39 -7.25
N ASP A 101 22.69 -8.36 -6.42
CA ASP A 101 23.88 -9.18 -6.62
C ASP A 101 23.63 -10.32 -7.64
N TYR A 102 22.36 -10.57 -8.00
CA TYR A 102 21.93 -11.67 -8.88
C TYR A 102 21.32 -11.17 -10.19
N ILE A 103 20.74 -9.98 -10.18
CA ILE A 103 20.01 -9.40 -11.32
C ILE A 103 20.68 -8.06 -11.70
N PRO A 104 21.31 -7.97 -12.90
CA PRO A 104 21.86 -6.71 -13.38
C PRO A 104 20.74 -5.70 -13.60
N ASN A 105 21.04 -4.42 -13.34
CA ASN A 105 20.08 -3.32 -13.43
C ASN A 105 18.82 -3.55 -12.56
N ALA A 106 18.99 -4.15 -11.37
CA ALA A 106 17.90 -4.46 -10.45
C ALA A 106 16.99 -3.25 -10.18
N HIS A 107 17.56 -2.06 -10.02
CA HIS A 107 16.78 -0.84 -9.79
C HIS A 107 15.79 -0.57 -10.94
N GLU A 108 16.28 -0.46 -12.17
CA GLU A 108 15.45 -0.21 -13.36
C GLU A 108 14.37 -1.28 -13.54
N LYS A 109 14.73 -2.54 -13.32
CA LYS A 109 13.82 -3.67 -13.47
C LYS A 109 12.72 -3.68 -12.41
N VAL A 110 13.06 -3.52 -11.13
CA VAL A 110 12.08 -3.52 -10.04
C VAL A 110 11.10 -2.36 -10.17
N THR A 111 11.61 -1.16 -10.49
CA THR A 111 10.75 0.00 -10.76
C THR A 111 9.82 -0.30 -11.94
N HIS A 112 10.34 -0.80 -13.06
CA HIS A 112 9.53 -1.13 -14.23
C HIS A 112 8.48 -2.21 -13.95
N TRP A 113 8.82 -3.28 -13.22
CA TRP A 113 7.87 -4.32 -12.85
C TRP A 113 6.74 -3.76 -12.01
N HIS A 114 7.05 -2.92 -11.02
CA HIS A 114 6.03 -2.27 -10.20
C HIS A 114 5.12 -1.36 -11.04
N GLU A 115 5.68 -0.49 -11.89
CA GLU A 115 4.91 0.43 -12.74
C GLU A 115 4.00 -0.29 -13.73
N THR A 116 4.39 -1.49 -14.18
CA THR A 116 3.64 -2.28 -15.16
C THR A 116 2.69 -3.32 -14.55
N MET A 117 2.67 -3.49 -13.22
CA MET A 117 1.71 -4.38 -12.54
C MET A 117 0.26 -3.93 -12.69
N GLY A 118 0.03 -2.68 -13.09
CA GLY A 118 -1.28 -2.06 -13.18
C GLY A 118 -1.83 -1.68 -11.80
N ASP A 119 -3.09 -1.24 -11.78
CA ASP A 119 -3.76 -0.83 -10.55
C ASP A 119 -4.27 -2.05 -9.78
N ILE A 120 -3.42 -2.56 -8.87
CA ILE A 120 -3.75 -3.70 -8.02
C ILE A 120 -4.81 -3.36 -6.97
N HIS A 121 -4.84 -2.12 -6.50
CA HIS A 121 -5.75 -1.59 -5.47
C HIS A 121 -7.16 -1.27 -6.00
N ALA A 122 -7.36 -1.35 -7.31
CA ALA A 122 -8.61 -1.02 -7.97
C ALA A 122 -9.84 -1.76 -7.40
N LYS A 123 -9.65 -2.92 -6.76
CA LYS A 123 -10.73 -3.75 -6.21
C LYS A 123 -10.71 -3.86 -4.69
N ASP A 124 -9.96 -3.01 -4.01
CA ASP A 124 -9.96 -3.00 -2.55
C ASP A 124 -11.37 -2.65 -2.06
N GLU A 125 -11.88 -3.47 -1.15
CA GLU A 125 -13.16 -3.25 -0.48
C GLU A 125 -12.96 -2.29 0.71
N PRO A 126 -13.96 -1.47 1.06
CA PRO A 126 -13.85 -0.66 2.26
C PRO A 126 -13.92 -1.54 3.52
N LEU A 127 -13.16 -1.18 4.56
CA LEU A 127 -13.19 -1.85 5.86
C LEU A 127 -14.54 -1.66 6.58
N VAL A 128 -15.20 -0.53 6.31
CA VAL A 128 -16.52 -0.20 6.85
C VAL A 128 -17.58 -0.40 5.77
N SER A 129 -18.51 -1.33 6.01
CA SER A 129 -19.54 -1.72 5.03
C SER A 129 -20.46 -0.59 4.56
N ASN A 130 -20.64 0.46 5.37
CA ASN A 130 -21.38 1.67 4.99
C ASN A 130 -20.52 2.93 5.20
N LEU A 131 -19.34 2.92 4.59
CA LEU A 131 -18.36 4.00 4.70
C LEU A 131 -18.93 5.35 4.26
N GLU A 132 -19.76 5.38 3.21
CA GLU A 132 -20.42 6.60 2.74
C GLU A 132 -21.33 7.23 3.81
N ALA A 133 -22.14 6.43 4.50
CA ALA A 133 -22.99 6.95 5.58
C ALA A 133 -22.16 7.49 6.76
N LEU A 134 -21.07 6.80 7.11
CA LEU A 134 -20.13 7.28 8.14
C LEU A 134 -19.57 8.65 7.76
N MET A 135 -19.06 8.81 6.53
CA MET A 135 -18.51 10.08 6.06
C MET A 135 -19.56 11.19 6.02
N ASN A 136 -20.77 10.90 5.55
CA ASN A 136 -21.88 11.87 5.58
C ASN A 136 -22.22 12.32 7.02
N CYS A 137 -22.24 11.41 7.98
CA CYS A 137 -22.44 11.74 9.39
C CYS A 137 -21.35 12.67 9.94
N LEU A 138 -20.10 12.49 9.51
CA LEU A 138 -18.99 13.36 9.89
C LEU A 138 -19.12 14.74 9.23
N LYS A 139 -19.46 14.80 7.93
CA LYS A 139 -19.72 16.07 7.23
C LYS A 139 -20.86 16.86 7.86
N ALA A 140 -21.95 16.19 8.26
CA ALA A 140 -23.08 16.82 8.93
C ALA A 140 -22.71 17.42 10.30
N GLN A 141 -21.64 16.94 10.93
CA GLN A 141 -21.09 17.50 12.18
C GLN A 141 -20.08 18.63 11.93
N GLY A 142 -19.85 19.02 10.67
CA GLY A 142 -18.95 20.12 10.31
C GLY A 142 -17.49 19.72 10.17
N PHE A 143 -17.18 18.42 10.10
CA PHE A 143 -15.80 17.97 9.85
C PHE A 143 -15.44 18.12 8.36
N THR A 144 -14.23 18.59 8.12
CA THR A 144 -13.51 18.43 6.85
C THR A 144 -12.91 17.03 6.80
N ILE A 145 -13.05 16.33 5.67
CA ILE A 145 -12.52 14.97 5.51
C ILE A 145 -11.30 15.01 4.59
N ALA A 146 -10.17 14.51 5.09
CA ALA A 146 -8.97 14.33 4.30
C ALA A 146 -8.56 12.85 4.25
N ILE A 147 -7.92 12.45 3.14
CA ILE A 147 -7.27 11.15 3.00
C ILE A 147 -5.77 11.36 2.82
N CYS A 148 -4.99 10.56 3.54
CA CYS A 148 -3.54 10.44 3.42
C CYS A 148 -3.20 9.00 3.02
N THR A 149 -2.30 8.82 2.05
CA THR A 149 -1.88 7.48 1.60
C THR A 149 -0.53 7.55 0.87
N SER A 150 0.20 6.45 0.84
CA SER A 150 1.41 6.27 0.02
C SER A 150 1.09 5.82 -1.42
N ASP A 151 -0.17 5.51 -1.72
CA ASP A 151 -0.59 5.15 -3.07
C ASP A 151 -0.54 6.34 -4.03
N ASP A 152 -0.47 6.03 -5.33
CA ASP A 152 -0.57 7.07 -6.35
C ASP A 152 -1.98 7.67 -6.43
N ARG A 153 -2.06 8.85 -7.06
CA ARG A 153 -3.32 9.61 -7.21
C ARG A 153 -4.40 8.83 -7.96
N LYS A 154 -4.01 8.03 -8.95
CA LYS A 154 -4.93 7.29 -9.82
C LYS A 154 -5.58 6.15 -9.04
N ALA A 155 -4.79 5.35 -8.32
CA ALA A 155 -5.27 4.28 -7.45
C ALA A 155 -6.20 4.84 -6.36
N THR A 156 -5.75 5.92 -5.68
CA THR A 156 -6.53 6.60 -4.64
C THR A 156 -7.90 7.08 -5.17
N ASN A 157 -7.92 7.73 -6.33
CA ASN A 157 -9.15 8.19 -6.96
C ASN A 157 -10.08 7.05 -7.38
N PHE A 158 -9.53 5.90 -7.78
CA PHE A 158 -10.33 4.74 -8.16
C PHE A 158 -11.01 4.12 -6.94
N CYS A 159 -10.27 3.91 -5.84
CA CYS A 159 -10.83 3.42 -4.58
C CYS A 159 -11.94 4.36 -4.07
N MET A 160 -11.69 5.68 -4.01
CA MET A 160 -12.70 6.64 -3.56
C MET A 160 -13.98 6.63 -4.39
N LYS A 161 -13.88 6.39 -5.70
CA LYS A 161 -15.04 6.25 -6.59
C LYS A 161 -15.79 4.95 -6.32
N ASN A 162 -15.08 3.84 -6.17
CA ASN A 162 -15.69 2.53 -5.92
C ASN A 162 -16.38 2.47 -4.56
N TRP A 163 -15.83 3.13 -3.55
CA TRP A 163 -16.44 3.26 -2.23
C TRP A 163 -17.52 4.34 -2.15
N ASN A 164 -17.81 5.01 -3.27
CA ASN A 164 -18.75 6.12 -3.38
C ASN A 164 -18.49 7.29 -2.40
N ILE A 165 -17.22 7.58 -2.09
CA ILE A 165 -16.83 8.66 -1.16
C ILE A 165 -16.09 9.81 -1.82
N ALA A 166 -15.77 9.73 -3.11
CA ALA A 166 -14.94 10.74 -3.80
C ALA A 166 -15.49 12.17 -3.68
N HIS A 167 -16.81 12.32 -3.54
CA HIS A 167 -17.49 13.61 -3.39
C HIS A 167 -17.54 14.12 -1.93
N LEU A 168 -17.15 13.29 -0.96
CA LEU A 168 -17.16 13.58 0.47
C LEU A 168 -15.77 13.93 1.00
N VAL A 169 -14.71 13.62 0.24
CA VAL A 169 -13.31 13.89 0.59
C VAL A 169 -12.93 15.28 0.08
N ASP A 170 -12.54 16.16 1.00
CA ASP A 170 -12.18 17.55 0.72
C ASP A 170 -10.70 17.67 0.29
N VAL A 171 -9.82 16.83 0.84
CA VAL A 171 -8.37 16.88 0.60
C VAL A 171 -7.81 15.46 0.44
N SER A 172 -6.93 15.25 -0.55
CA SER A 172 -6.18 14.00 -0.71
C SER A 172 -4.69 14.30 -0.83
N VAL A 173 -3.93 13.81 0.14
CA VAL A 173 -2.47 13.96 0.28
C VAL A 173 -1.80 12.63 -0.05
N LEU A 174 -0.74 12.68 -0.86
CA LEU A 174 0.06 11.52 -1.23
C LEU A 174 1.42 11.65 -0.51
N GLN A 175 1.88 10.57 0.11
CA GLN A 175 3.15 10.51 0.87
C GLN A 175 4.24 9.80 0.10
#